data_AF-A0A532TBP1-F1
#
_entry.id   AF-A0A532TBP1-F1
#
_cell.length_a   1.000
_cell.length_b   1.000
_cell.length_c   1.000
_cell.angle_alpha   90.00
_cell.angle_beta   90.00
_cell.angle_gamma   90.00
#
_symmetry.space_group_name_H-M   'P 1'
#
loop_
_entity.id
_entity.type
_entity.pdbx_description
1 polymer ?
#
loop_
_entity_poly.entity_id
_entity_poly.type
_entity_poly.pdbx_seq_one_letter_code
_entity_poly.pdbx_strand_id
1 'polypeptide(L)'
;MSYIEKKYNNKISEVFDDLTKLEQDILKLFNYKSIKYSEKVAKLCALSNKNINLILKKYYPEIKQISDKLRIKSRLKFYYDLIDKLTHFIRCVEEFQKLDDQYYETIIDFINEKENLISGKYKEISSKELTVFYDKKTREDLERILAEKIESGSKQFFTFGTLEAEIKKIAIIAGADEVAILNNEEILNRAEFINNPNAIIHYSIYSTDEELLKKIGRELKEYLISKGYEAIILLLEITDLTLEQDFLTGSIITNANLNPD
;
A
#
# COMPACT_ATOMS: atom_id res chain seq x y z
N MET A 1 5.58 -7.46 -32.20
CA MET A 1 4.71 -6.34 -31.78
C MET A 1 3.64 -6.08 -32.83
N SER A 2 2.41 -5.84 -32.38
CA SER A 2 1.31 -5.36 -33.24
C SER A 2 1.61 -3.95 -33.80
N TYR A 3 0.97 -3.56 -34.90
CA TYR A 3 1.03 -2.19 -35.43
C TYR A 3 0.60 -1.15 -34.38
N ILE A 4 -0.44 -1.47 -33.61
CA ILE A 4 -0.96 -0.61 -32.53
C ILE A 4 0.08 -0.49 -31.40
N GLU A 5 0.68 -1.61 -31.01
CA GLU A 5 1.72 -1.66 -29.97
C GLU A 5 2.97 -0.88 -30.38
N LYS A 6 3.40 -0.99 -31.66
CA LYS A 6 4.52 -0.18 -32.20
C LYS A 6 4.22 1.31 -32.15
N LYS A 7 3.01 1.71 -32.57
CA LYS A 7 2.57 3.11 -32.54
C LYS A 7 2.59 3.67 -31.12
N TYR A 8 2.11 2.92 -30.13
CA TYR A 8 2.12 3.38 -28.73
C TYR A 8 3.52 3.37 -28.11
N ASN A 9 4.37 2.38 -28.41
CA ASN A 9 5.76 2.38 -27.96
C ASN A 9 6.55 3.59 -28.48
N ASN A 10 6.29 4.00 -29.73
CA ASN A 10 6.88 5.21 -30.31
C ASN A 10 6.41 6.46 -29.56
N LYS A 11 5.11 6.60 -29.29
CA LYS A 11 4.59 7.72 -28.49
C LYS A 11 5.17 7.77 -27.08
N ILE A 12 5.36 6.62 -26.43
CA ILE A 12 6.01 6.55 -25.13
C ILE A 12 7.46 7.05 -25.23
N SER A 13 8.16 6.69 -26.30
CA SER A 13 9.53 7.15 -26.55
C SER A 13 9.58 8.67 -26.74
N GLU A 14 8.68 9.24 -27.54
CA GLU A 14 8.53 10.69 -27.72
C GLU A 14 8.30 11.42 -26.39
N VAL A 15 7.43 10.88 -25.52
CA VAL A 15 7.17 11.46 -24.20
C VAL A 15 8.41 11.38 -23.31
N PHE A 16 9.20 10.31 -23.38
CA PHE A 16 10.46 10.21 -22.65
C PHE A 16 11.54 11.15 -23.18
N ASP A 17 11.57 11.42 -24.48
CA ASP A 17 12.47 12.41 -25.07
C ASP A 17 12.14 13.82 -24.57
N ASP A 18 10.85 14.15 -24.46
CA ASP A 18 10.42 15.41 -23.86
C ASP A 18 10.76 15.50 -22.37
N LEU A 19 10.53 14.43 -21.61
CA LEU A 19 10.94 14.37 -20.21
C LEU A 19 12.47 14.57 -20.05
N THR A 20 13.28 14.02 -20.96
CA THR A 20 14.74 14.22 -20.95
C THR A 20 15.12 15.68 -21.19
N LYS A 21 14.35 16.43 -22.00
CA LYS A 21 14.57 17.88 -22.15
C LYS A 21 14.24 18.62 -20.84
N LEU A 22 13.17 18.22 -20.16
CA LEU A 22 12.81 18.81 -18.86
C LEU A 22 13.88 18.55 -17.80
N GLU A 23 14.50 17.37 -17.80
CA GLU A 23 15.64 17.07 -16.91
C GLU A 23 16.78 18.08 -17.11
N GLN A 24 17.11 18.43 -18.36
CA GLN A 24 18.17 19.40 -18.66
C GLN A 24 17.81 20.80 -18.16
N ASP A 25 16.54 21.18 -18.26
CA ASP A 25 16.07 22.45 -17.71
C ASP A 25 16.09 22.45 -16.17
N ILE A 26 15.71 21.34 -15.54
CA ILE A 26 15.81 21.14 -14.09
C ILE A 26 17.28 21.26 -13.65
N LEU A 27 18.20 20.54 -14.29
CA LEU A 27 19.64 20.60 -14.00
C LEU A 27 20.16 22.03 -14.06
N LYS A 28 19.82 22.78 -15.11
CA LYS A 28 20.21 24.20 -15.21
C LYS A 28 19.69 25.02 -14.04
N LEU A 29 18.44 24.82 -13.62
CA LEU A 29 17.86 25.55 -12.50
C LEU A 29 18.52 25.21 -11.16
N PHE A 30 18.82 23.93 -10.92
CA PHE A 30 19.46 23.46 -9.69
C PHE A 30 20.94 23.89 -9.60
N ASN A 31 21.64 24.02 -10.73
CA ASN A 31 23.00 24.55 -10.77
C ASN A 31 23.12 26.01 -10.29
N TYR A 32 22.04 26.80 -10.31
CA TYR A 32 22.05 28.13 -9.70
C TYR A 32 22.01 28.11 -8.17
N LYS A 33 21.76 26.95 -7.55
CA LYS A 33 21.70 26.76 -6.09
C LYS A 33 20.86 27.82 -5.38
N SER A 34 19.68 28.10 -5.94
CA SER A 34 18.86 29.23 -5.52
C SER A 34 17.38 28.90 -5.52
N ILE A 35 16.72 29.23 -4.40
CA ILE A 35 15.26 29.13 -4.24
C ILE A 35 14.48 30.09 -5.16
N LYS A 36 15.14 31.11 -5.73
CA LYS A 36 14.50 32.09 -6.65
C LYS A 36 13.83 31.42 -7.85
N TYR A 37 14.31 30.24 -8.24
CA TYR A 37 13.80 29.50 -9.38
C TYR A 37 12.71 28.47 -9.02
N SER A 38 12.24 28.45 -7.76
CA SER A 38 11.26 27.49 -7.26
C SER A 38 9.99 27.41 -8.09
N GLU A 39 9.44 28.55 -8.52
CA GLU A 39 8.23 28.59 -9.36
C GLU A 39 8.44 27.90 -10.71
N LYS A 40 9.64 28.07 -11.31
CA LYS A 40 9.98 27.38 -12.57
C LYS A 40 10.15 25.88 -12.34
N VAL A 41 10.78 25.48 -11.23
CA VAL A 41 10.90 24.08 -10.85
C VAL A 41 9.52 23.44 -10.64
N ALA A 42 8.59 24.13 -9.98
CA ALA A 42 7.21 23.67 -9.81
C ALA A 42 6.49 23.45 -11.14
N LYS A 43 6.65 24.36 -12.10
CA LYS A 43 6.10 24.20 -13.46
C LYS A 43 6.66 22.97 -14.18
N LEU A 44 7.98 22.74 -14.08
CA LEU A 44 8.64 21.56 -14.68
C LEU A 44 8.20 20.26 -14.00
N CYS A 45 8.04 20.27 -12.68
CA CYS A 45 7.51 19.15 -11.91
C CYS A 45 6.09 18.78 -12.34
N ALA A 46 5.19 19.77 -12.45
CA ALA A 46 3.82 19.56 -12.92
C ALA A 46 3.77 19.02 -14.36
N LEU A 47 4.62 19.55 -15.24
CA LEU A 47 4.71 19.08 -16.63
C LEU A 47 5.23 17.63 -16.72
N SER A 48 6.24 17.30 -15.91
CA SER A 48 6.76 15.92 -15.80
C SER A 48 5.67 14.95 -15.36
N ASN A 49 4.91 15.31 -14.31
CA ASN A 49 3.79 14.51 -13.83
C ASN A 49 2.69 14.32 -14.90
N LYS A 50 2.37 15.37 -15.66
CA LYS A 50 1.41 15.28 -16.77
C LYS A 50 1.86 14.29 -17.85
N ASN A 51 3.15 14.32 -18.22
CA ASN A 51 3.73 13.43 -19.22
C ASN A 51 3.75 11.96 -18.74
N ILE A 52 4.12 11.71 -17.48
CA ILE A 52 4.07 10.37 -16.88
C ILE A 52 2.64 9.81 -16.87
N ASN A 53 1.67 10.63 -16.46
CA ASN A 53 0.27 10.23 -16.44
C ASN A 53 -0.27 9.89 -17.84
N LEU A 54 0.20 10.60 -18.88
CA LEU A 54 -0.14 10.29 -20.26
C LEU A 54 0.36 8.89 -20.67
N ILE A 55 1.60 8.54 -20.30
CA ILE A 55 2.15 7.20 -20.54
C ILE A 55 1.27 6.16 -19.84
N LEU A 56 1.02 6.32 -18.53
CA LEU A 56 0.34 5.31 -17.72
C LEU A 56 -1.11 5.07 -18.10
N LYS A 57 -1.87 6.15 -18.33
CA LYS A 57 -3.30 6.04 -18.60
C LYS A 57 -3.61 5.66 -20.03
N LYS A 58 -2.78 6.08 -20.99
CA LYS A 58 -3.11 5.99 -22.42
C LYS A 58 -2.27 5.01 -23.21
N TYR A 59 -0.98 4.88 -22.91
CA TYR A 59 -0.05 4.18 -23.80
C TYR A 59 0.48 2.87 -23.22
N TYR A 60 0.82 2.85 -21.94
CA TYR A 60 1.34 1.69 -21.23
C TYR A 60 0.40 0.46 -21.24
N PRO A 61 -0.94 0.61 -21.10
CA PRO A 61 -1.87 -0.52 -21.14
C PRO A 61 -1.83 -1.31 -22.46
N GLU A 62 -1.45 -0.64 -23.56
CA GLU A 62 -1.40 -1.21 -24.91
C GLU A 62 -0.12 -1.99 -25.19
N ILE A 63 0.89 -1.86 -24.32
CA ILE A 63 2.15 -2.59 -24.42
C ILE A 63 1.93 -4.00 -23.86
N LYS A 64 2.23 -5.03 -24.64
CA LYS A 64 2.06 -6.44 -24.23
C LYS A 64 3.40 -7.12 -23.99
N GLN A 65 4.42 -6.77 -24.78
CA GLN A 65 5.77 -7.31 -24.63
C GLN A 65 6.37 -7.00 -23.25
N ILE A 66 6.80 -8.05 -22.54
CA ILE A 66 7.33 -7.95 -21.17
C ILE A 66 8.64 -7.14 -21.16
N SER A 67 9.50 -7.33 -22.16
CA SER A 67 10.76 -6.58 -22.31
C SER A 67 10.52 -5.08 -22.45
N ASP A 68 9.55 -4.69 -23.28
CA ASP A 68 9.14 -3.28 -23.43
C ASP A 68 8.52 -2.75 -22.14
N LYS A 69 7.63 -3.51 -21.48
CA LYS A 69 7.06 -3.12 -20.18
C LYS A 69 8.15 -2.89 -19.14
N LEU A 70 9.12 -3.78 -19.05
CA LEU A 70 10.24 -3.65 -18.12
C LEU A 70 11.02 -2.36 -18.36
N ARG A 71 11.38 -2.09 -19.63
CA ARG A 71 12.09 -0.88 -20.03
C ARG A 71 11.31 0.39 -19.70
N ILE A 72 10.01 0.40 -19.96
CA ILE A 72 9.16 1.57 -19.70
C ILE A 72 8.99 1.78 -18.19
N LYS A 73 8.75 0.69 -17.44
CA LYS A 73 8.51 0.74 -15.99
C LYS A 73 9.74 1.20 -15.21
N SER A 74 10.93 0.74 -15.59
CA SER A 74 12.18 1.20 -14.94
C SER A 74 12.41 2.70 -15.14
N ARG A 75 12.14 3.22 -16.34
CA ARG A 75 12.17 4.67 -16.62
C ARG A 75 11.12 5.42 -15.82
N LEU A 76 9.88 4.93 -15.78
CA LEU A 76 8.80 5.56 -15.01
C LEU A 76 9.15 5.67 -13.51
N LYS A 77 9.76 4.64 -12.91
CA LYS A 77 10.22 4.69 -11.52
C LYS A 77 11.25 5.79 -11.27
N PHE A 78 12.23 5.95 -12.15
CA PHE A 78 13.18 7.07 -12.05
C PHE A 78 12.45 8.42 -12.02
N TYR A 79 11.50 8.65 -12.93
CA TYR A 79 10.79 9.91 -12.98
C TYR A 79 9.83 10.14 -11.80
N TYR A 80 9.30 9.07 -11.21
CA TYR A 80 8.55 9.17 -9.96
C TYR A 80 9.42 9.64 -8.80
N ASP A 81 10.60 9.04 -8.63
CA ASP A 81 11.56 9.46 -7.60
C ASP A 81 12.07 10.89 -7.88
N LEU A 82 12.22 11.29 -9.16
CA LEU A 82 12.54 12.67 -9.52
C LEU A 82 11.42 13.64 -9.08
N ILE A 83 10.16 13.33 -9.40
CA ILE A 83 9.02 14.16 -9.00
C ILE A 83 8.96 14.29 -7.48
N ASP A 84 9.14 13.20 -6.74
CA ASP A 84 9.14 13.22 -5.28
C ASP A 84 10.20 14.19 -4.73
N LYS A 85 11.43 14.15 -5.27
CA LYS A 85 12.51 15.09 -4.91
C LYS A 85 12.17 16.53 -5.25
N LEU A 86 11.56 16.79 -6.41
CA LEU A 86 11.15 18.14 -6.81
C LEU A 86 10.01 18.66 -5.94
N THR A 87 9.03 17.83 -5.60
CA THR A 87 7.95 18.15 -4.68
C THR A 87 8.49 18.47 -3.29
N HIS A 88 9.45 17.67 -2.80
CA HIS A 88 10.13 17.94 -1.54
C HIS A 88 10.85 19.29 -1.57
N PHE A 89 11.58 19.61 -2.64
CA PHE A 89 12.22 20.91 -2.80
C PHE A 89 11.21 22.07 -2.73
N ILE A 90 10.08 21.96 -3.43
CA ILE A 90 9.03 22.99 -3.41
C ILE A 90 8.48 23.16 -2.00
N ARG A 91 8.21 22.05 -1.29
CA ARG A 91 7.73 22.09 0.10
C ARG A 91 8.73 22.79 1.03
N CYS A 92 10.02 22.46 0.93
CA CYS A 92 11.05 23.13 1.72
C CYS A 92 11.10 24.64 1.47
N VAL A 93 10.91 25.07 0.22
CA VAL A 93 10.85 26.50 -0.12
C VAL A 93 9.60 27.16 0.46
N GLU A 94 8.44 26.51 0.38
CA GLU A 94 7.17 27.02 0.96
C GLU A 94 7.24 27.13 2.49
N GLU A 95 7.93 26.21 3.15
CA GLU A 95 8.14 26.18 4.60
C GLU A 95 9.33 27.04 5.06
N PHE A 96 9.95 27.82 4.16
CA PHE A 96 11.13 28.66 4.44
C PHE A 96 12.30 27.91 5.08
N GLN A 97 12.44 26.62 4.77
CA GLN A 97 13.55 25.81 5.26
C GLN A 97 14.87 26.27 4.61
N LYS A 98 15.96 26.23 5.37
CA LYS A 98 17.30 26.48 4.83
C LYS A 98 17.75 25.28 4.02
N LEU A 99 17.96 25.49 2.72
CA LEU A 99 18.57 24.52 1.81
C LEU A 99 20.05 24.88 1.66
N ASP A 100 20.92 23.94 1.97
CA ASP A 100 22.35 24.08 1.76
C ASP A 100 22.76 23.62 0.35
N ASP A 101 24.00 23.88 -0.02
CA ASP A 101 24.54 23.47 -1.31
C ASP A 101 24.47 21.95 -1.51
N GLN A 102 24.65 21.17 -0.43
CA GLN A 102 24.60 19.71 -0.47
C GLN A 102 23.23 19.19 -0.92
N TYR A 103 22.14 19.85 -0.53
CA TYR A 103 20.81 19.53 -1.00
C TYR A 103 20.69 19.64 -2.52
N TYR A 104 21.20 20.73 -3.10
CA TYR A 104 21.17 20.93 -4.55
C TYR A 104 22.02 19.91 -5.28
N GLU A 105 23.24 19.63 -4.79
CA GLU A 105 24.12 18.61 -5.37
C GLU A 105 23.47 17.22 -5.35
N THR A 106 22.76 16.86 -4.28
CA THR A 106 22.07 15.56 -4.19
C THR A 106 21.04 15.37 -5.31
N ILE A 107 20.34 16.43 -5.73
CA ILE A 107 19.37 16.37 -6.83
C ILE A 107 20.07 16.36 -8.18
N ILE A 108 21.16 17.12 -8.33
CA ILE A 108 21.99 17.12 -9.54
C ILE A 108 22.59 15.73 -9.78
N ASP A 109 23.23 15.15 -8.76
CA ASP A 109 23.80 13.81 -8.79
C ASP A 109 22.76 12.76 -9.14
N PHE A 110 21.58 12.84 -8.52
CA PHE A 110 20.47 11.93 -8.83
C PHE A 110 20.07 11.96 -10.31
N ILE A 111 20.00 13.14 -10.94
CA ILE A 111 19.68 13.26 -12.36
C ILE A 111 20.84 12.77 -13.23
N ASN A 112 22.09 13.07 -12.85
CA ASN A 112 23.28 12.63 -13.59
C ASN A 112 23.45 11.10 -13.55
N GLU A 113 23.06 10.46 -12.45
CA GLU A 113 23.09 8.99 -12.29
C GLU A 113 21.93 8.27 -12.99
N LYS A 114 21.06 8.97 -13.72
CA LYS A 114 19.85 8.42 -14.35
C LYS A 114 20.05 7.06 -15.00
N GLU A 115 21.01 6.93 -15.91
CA GLU A 115 21.19 5.69 -16.68
C GLU A 115 21.68 4.53 -15.78
N ASN A 116 22.49 4.81 -14.76
CA ASN A 116 22.93 3.82 -13.78
C ASN A 116 21.76 3.36 -12.90
N LEU A 117 20.95 4.30 -12.42
CA LEU A 117 19.77 4.00 -11.60
C LEU A 117 18.72 3.21 -12.39
N ILE A 118 18.48 3.57 -13.67
CA ILE A 118 17.53 2.88 -14.54
C ILE A 118 18.00 1.47 -14.87
N SER A 119 19.28 1.29 -15.23
CA SER A 119 19.82 -0.01 -15.65
C SER A 119 20.10 -0.97 -14.48
N GLY A 120 20.37 -0.43 -13.29
CA GLY A 120 20.54 -1.17 -12.04
C GLY A 120 19.25 -1.23 -11.20
N LYS A 121 19.17 -0.37 -10.17
CA LYS A 121 18.12 -0.35 -9.13
C LYS A 121 16.71 -0.49 -9.71
N TYR A 122 16.32 0.39 -10.64
CA TYR A 122 14.93 0.41 -11.11
C TYR A 122 14.60 -0.72 -12.07
N LYS A 123 15.57 -1.22 -12.85
CA LYS A 123 15.38 -2.44 -13.66
C LYS A 123 15.17 -3.64 -12.77
N GLU A 124 15.94 -3.78 -11.69
CA GLU A 124 15.79 -4.89 -10.74
C GLU A 124 14.42 -4.87 -10.05
N ILE A 125 14.03 -3.72 -9.48
CA ILE A 125 12.72 -3.56 -8.84
C ILE A 125 11.58 -3.84 -9.84
N SER A 126 11.66 -3.26 -11.04
CA SER A 126 10.64 -3.46 -12.07
C SER A 126 10.57 -4.89 -12.56
N SER A 127 11.71 -5.59 -12.63
CA SER A 127 11.77 -7.01 -12.98
C SER A 127 11.06 -7.83 -11.92
N LYS A 128 11.40 -7.64 -10.64
CA LYS A 128 10.74 -8.34 -9.52
C LYS A 128 9.23 -8.13 -9.55
N GLU A 129 8.77 -6.88 -9.65
CA GLU A 129 7.33 -6.57 -9.68
C GLU A 129 6.61 -7.16 -10.89
N LEU A 130 7.26 -7.24 -12.05
CA LEU A 130 6.66 -7.86 -13.23
C LEU A 130 6.65 -9.38 -13.10
N THR A 131 7.69 -9.99 -12.53
CA THR A 131 7.78 -11.45 -12.33
C THR A 131 6.86 -11.96 -11.23
N VAL A 132 6.53 -11.17 -10.21
CA VAL A 132 5.60 -11.58 -9.13
C VAL A 132 4.21 -11.97 -9.67
N PHE A 133 3.75 -11.38 -10.78
CA PHE A 133 2.50 -11.79 -11.44
C PHE A 133 2.64 -13.07 -12.29
N TYR A 134 3.86 -13.48 -12.62
CA TYR A 134 4.16 -14.70 -13.38
C TYR A 134 4.69 -15.84 -12.50
N ASP A 135 4.94 -15.59 -11.22
CA ASP A 135 5.29 -16.61 -10.26
C ASP A 135 4.08 -17.56 -10.08
N LYS A 136 4.34 -18.84 -10.32
CA LYS A 136 3.32 -19.89 -10.32
C LYS A 136 2.58 -19.93 -8.98
N LYS A 137 3.32 -19.78 -7.87
CA LYS A 137 2.75 -19.76 -6.52
C LYS A 137 1.81 -18.57 -6.32
N THR A 138 2.24 -17.38 -6.70
CA THR A 138 1.40 -16.17 -6.62
C THR A 138 0.15 -16.26 -7.50
N ARG A 139 0.24 -16.90 -8.68
CA ARG A 139 -0.93 -17.18 -9.54
C ARG A 139 -1.87 -18.20 -8.92
N GLU A 140 -1.34 -19.31 -8.42
CA GLU A 140 -2.12 -20.36 -7.75
C GLU A 140 -2.81 -19.80 -6.49
N ASP A 141 -2.14 -18.93 -5.73
CA ASP A 141 -2.71 -18.24 -4.58
C ASP A 141 -3.84 -17.30 -5.02
N LEU A 142 -3.67 -16.52 -6.10
CA LEU A 142 -4.73 -15.66 -6.65
C LEU A 142 -5.92 -16.46 -7.19
N GLU A 143 -5.66 -17.54 -7.92
CA GLU A 143 -6.69 -18.43 -8.46
C GLU A 143 -7.46 -19.14 -7.34
N ARG A 144 -6.77 -19.63 -6.31
CA ARG A 144 -7.38 -20.18 -5.09
C ARG A 144 -8.28 -19.16 -4.42
N ILE A 145 -7.78 -17.94 -4.19
CA ILE A 145 -8.55 -16.86 -3.56
C ILE A 145 -9.77 -16.47 -4.41
N LEU A 146 -9.64 -16.43 -5.74
CA LEU A 146 -10.76 -16.13 -6.64
C LEU A 146 -11.80 -17.25 -6.65
N ALA A 147 -11.37 -18.52 -6.65
CA ALA A 147 -12.25 -19.68 -6.60
C ALA A 147 -13.01 -19.75 -5.27
N GLU A 148 -12.30 -19.65 -4.14
CA GLU A 148 -12.89 -19.57 -2.80
C GLU A 148 -13.89 -18.40 -2.68
N LYS A 149 -13.68 -17.30 -3.40
CA LYS A 149 -14.58 -16.13 -3.41
C LYS A 149 -15.83 -16.30 -4.27
N ILE A 150 -15.72 -16.99 -5.41
CA ILE A 150 -16.90 -17.33 -6.23
C ILE A 150 -17.78 -18.32 -5.47
N GLU A 151 -17.16 -19.26 -4.76
CA GLU A 151 -17.86 -20.28 -3.96
C GLU A 151 -18.47 -19.70 -2.68
N SER A 152 -17.81 -18.75 -2.01
CA SER A 152 -18.30 -18.19 -0.73
C SER A 152 -19.32 -17.04 -0.86
N GLY A 153 -19.55 -16.48 -2.06
CA GLY A 153 -20.63 -15.51 -2.33
C GLY A 153 -20.55 -14.16 -1.57
N SER A 154 -19.55 -13.94 -0.71
CA SER A 154 -19.45 -12.75 0.14
C SER A 154 -18.77 -11.59 -0.60
N LYS A 155 -19.48 -10.48 -0.78
CA LYS A 155 -18.96 -9.26 -1.42
C LYS A 155 -18.18 -8.32 -0.48
N GLN A 156 -18.07 -8.64 0.81
CA GLN A 156 -17.79 -7.62 1.83
C GLN A 156 -16.35 -7.54 2.36
N PHE A 157 -15.48 -8.51 2.12
CA PHE A 157 -14.14 -8.49 2.73
C PHE A 157 -13.03 -8.58 1.69
N PHE A 158 -12.69 -7.42 1.12
CA PHE A 158 -11.43 -7.21 0.38
C PHE A 158 -10.35 -6.76 1.36
N THR A 159 -9.58 -7.68 1.93
CA THR A 159 -8.32 -7.31 2.57
C THR A 159 -7.20 -8.24 2.12
N PHE A 160 -5.98 -7.70 2.05
CA PHE A 160 -4.74 -8.43 1.83
C PHE A 160 -3.99 -8.47 3.17
N GLY A 161 -3.57 -9.65 3.63
CA GLY A 161 -2.77 -9.81 4.85
C GLY A 161 -2.78 -11.23 5.41
N THR A 162 -2.07 -11.45 6.51
CA THR A 162 -2.28 -12.63 7.38
C THR A 162 -3.69 -12.61 7.95
N LEU A 163 -4.22 -13.75 8.39
CA LEU A 163 -5.55 -13.83 9.02
C LEU A 163 -5.69 -12.83 10.18
N GLU A 164 -4.64 -12.66 10.98
CA GLU A 164 -4.52 -11.61 12.00
C GLU A 164 -4.73 -10.20 11.42
N ALA A 165 -4.01 -9.85 10.34
CA ALA A 165 -4.08 -8.53 9.75
C ALA A 165 -5.45 -8.26 9.12
N GLU A 166 -6.11 -9.28 8.58
CA GLU A 166 -7.48 -9.19 8.07
C GLU A 166 -8.48 -8.94 9.21
N ILE A 167 -8.37 -9.69 10.32
CA ILE A 167 -9.20 -9.53 11.52
C ILE A 167 -9.06 -8.11 12.09
N LYS A 168 -7.83 -7.64 12.27
CA LYS A 168 -7.56 -6.27 12.76
C LYS A 168 -8.19 -5.22 11.83
N LYS A 169 -8.04 -5.37 10.51
CA LYS A 169 -8.63 -4.43 9.54
C LYS A 169 -10.15 -4.43 9.59
N ILE A 170 -10.79 -5.60 9.67
CA ILE A 170 -12.25 -5.71 9.72
C ILE A 170 -12.79 -5.04 10.98
N ALA A 171 -12.19 -5.34 12.14
CA ALA A 171 -12.58 -4.71 13.40
C ALA A 171 -12.45 -3.18 13.37
N ILE A 172 -11.34 -2.64 12.86
CA ILE A 172 -11.14 -1.18 12.73
C ILE A 172 -12.17 -0.56 11.76
N ILE A 173 -12.44 -1.20 10.62
CA ILE A 173 -13.45 -0.71 9.66
C ILE A 173 -14.85 -0.73 10.26
N ALA A 174 -15.16 -1.75 11.08
CA ALA A 174 -16.42 -1.88 11.78
C ALA A 174 -16.61 -0.83 12.90
N GLY A 175 -15.51 -0.16 13.31
CA GLY A 175 -15.51 0.94 14.27
C GLY A 175 -14.81 0.65 15.60
N ALA A 176 -13.97 -0.39 15.69
CA ALA A 176 -13.13 -0.61 16.86
C ALA A 176 -12.01 0.45 16.95
N ASP A 177 -11.71 0.91 18.15
CA ASP A 177 -10.59 1.81 18.41
C ASP A 177 -9.28 1.04 18.60
N GLU A 178 -9.33 -0.08 19.33
CA GLU A 178 -8.18 -0.99 19.49
C GLU A 178 -8.57 -2.45 19.29
N VAL A 179 -7.60 -3.24 18.82
CA VAL A 179 -7.75 -4.68 18.57
C VAL A 179 -6.47 -5.40 18.96
N ALA A 180 -6.58 -6.35 19.89
CA ALA A 180 -5.50 -7.20 20.35
C ALA A 180 -5.84 -8.67 20.15
N ILE A 181 -4.85 -9.50 19.82
CA ILE A 181 -5.02 -10.95 19.70
C ILE A 181 -4.12 -11.60 20.74
N LEU A 182 -4.69 -12.48 21.55
CA LEU A 182 -4.02 -13.16 22.65
C LEU A 182 -4.19 -14.67 22.51
N ASN A 183 -3.11 -15.40 22.76
CA ASN A 183 -3.09 -16.86 22.84
C ASN A 183 -2.80 -17.27 24.29
N ASN A 184 -3.71 -16.91 25.21
CA ASN A 184 -3.54 -17.26 26.62
C ASN A 184 -4.11 -18.67 26.88
N GLU A 185 -3.22 -19.66 26.96
CA GLU A 185 -3.58 -21.07 27.18
C GLU A 185 -4.47 -21.29 28.41
N GLU A 186 -4.28 -20.55 29.51
CA GLU A 186 -5.10 -20.74 30.72
C GLU A 186 -6.56 -20.31 30.53
N ILE A 187 -6.80 -19.23 29.76
CA ILE A 187 -8.14 -18.74 29.47
C ILE A 187 -8.82 -19.61 28.42
N LEU A 188 -8.05 -20.02 27.40
CA LEU A 188 -8.52 -20.91 26.34
C LEU A 188 -8.88 -22.30 26.89
N ASN A 189 -8.08 -22.87 27.80
CA ASN A 189 -8.37 -24.16 28.44
C ASN A 189 -9.64 -24.15 29.32
N ARG A 190 -10.14 -22.98 29.70
CA ARG A 190 -11.42 -22.83 30.44
C ARG A 190 -12.62 -22.64 29.53
N ALA A 191 -12.42 -22.44 28.22
CA ALA A 191 -13.49 -22.24 27.25
C ALA A 191 -14.06 -23.59 26.79
N GLU A 192 -14.85 -24.24 27.63
CA GLU A 192 -15.50 -25.55 27.36
C GLU A 192 -16.49 -25.52 26.17
N PHE A 193 -16.77 -24.33 25.62
CA PHE A 193 -17.80 -24.10 24.60
C PHE A 193 -17.30 -24.10 23.15
N ILE A 194 -15.98 -24.21 22.92
CA ILE A 194 -15.35 -24.35 21.59
C ILE A 194 -14.45 -25.57 21.59
N ASN A 195 -14.43 -26.30 20.47
CA ASN A 195 -13.46 -27.38 20.28
C ASN A 195 -12.07 -26.80 19.94
N ASN A 196 -11.06 -27.09 20.76
CA ASN A 196 -9.68 -26.65 20.59
C ASN A 196 -9.53 -25.12 20.41
N PRO A 197 -9.91 -24.32 21.42
CA PRO A 197 -9.78 -22.86 21.34
C PRO A 197 -8.30 -22.47 21.26
N ASN A 198 -7.94 -21.67 20.26
CA ASN A 198 -6.54 -21.33 19.95
C ASN A 198 -6.22 -19.84 20.10
N ALA A 199 -7.20 -18.96 19.97
CA ALA A 199 -6.97 -17.52 20.03
C ALA A 199 -8.17 -16.75 20.63
N ILE A 200 -7.87 -15.62 21.25
CA ILE A 200 -8.82 -14.63 21.77
C ILE A 200 -8.58 -13.30 21.07
N ILE A 201 -9.59 -12.77 20.41
CA ILE A 201 -9.57 -11.45 19.77
C ILE A 201 -10.26 -10.48 20.70
N HIS A 202 -9.51 -9.58 21.32
CA HIS A 202 -10.04 -8.46 22.08
C HIS A 202 -10.21 -7.25 21.17
N TYR A 203 -11.33 -6.54 21.35
CA TYR A 203 -11.59 -5.28 20.67
C TYR A 203 -12.25 -4.31 21.65
N SER A 204 -11.93 -3.02 21.51
CA SER A 204 -12.46 -1.96 22.37
C SER A 204 -13.00 -0.79 21.57
N ILE A 205 -13.91 -0.04 22.19
CA ILE A 205 -14.38 1.26 21.73
C ILE A 205 -14.32 2.27 22.87
N TYR A 206 -13.82 3.48 22.61
CA TYR A 206 -13.84 4.63 23.54
C TYR A 206 -15.19 5.35 23.47
N SER A 207 -16.24 4.58 23.71
CA SER A 207 -17.64 5.01 23.64
C SER A 207 -18.48 4.09 24.50
N THR A 208 -19.63 4.58 24.96
CA THR A 208 -20.64 3.79 25.68
C THR A 208 -21.66 3.14 24.73
N ASP A 209 -21.39 3.11 23.41
CA ASP A 209 -22.28 2.51 22.40
C ASP A 209 -22.15 0.98 22.35
N GLU A 210 -22.91 0.29 23.21
CA GLU A 210 -22.98 -1.17 23.23
C GLU A 210 -23.44 -1.79 21.90
N GLU A 211 -24.28 -1.11 21.12
CA GLU A 211 -24.77 -1.66 19.85
C GLU A 211 -23.66 -1.67 18.80
N LEU A 212 -22.80 -0.64 18.81
CA LEU A 212 -21.57 -0.64 18.02
C LEU A 212 -20.64 -1.78 18.44
N LEU A 213 -20.43 -1.99 19.74
CA LEU A 213 -19.62 -3.10 20.24
C LEU A 213 -20.16 -4.47 19.80
N LYS A 214 -21.48 -4.68 19.89
CA LYS A 214 -22.16 -5.90 19.43
C LYS A 214 -22.08 -6.05 17.92
N LYS A 215 -22.10 -4.95 17.16
CA LYS A 215 -21.96 -4.97 15.70
C LYS A 215 -20.56 -5.43 15.29
N ILE A 216 -19.51 -4.86 15.89
CA ILE A 216 -18.11 -5.27 15.64
C ILE A 216 -17.95 -6.77 15.91
N GLY A 217 -18.46 -7.25 17.06
CA GLY A 217 -18.42 -8.67 17.40
C GLY A 217 -19.11 -9.57 16.38
N ARG A 218 -20.28 -9.15 15.88
CA ARG A 218 -21.02 -9.87 14.83
C ARG A 218 -20.24 -9.95 13.52
N GLU A 219 -19.69 -8.83 13.04
CA GLU A 219 -18.92 -8.79 11.79
C GLU A 219 -17.68 -9.69 11.86
N LEU A 220 -16.96 -9.66 12.98
CA LEU A 220 -15.80 -10.53 13.19
C LEU A 220 -16.18 -12.01 13.28
N LYS A 221 -17.28 -12.34 13.97
CA LYS A 221 -17.78 -13.72 14.04
C LYS A 221 -18.20 -14.24 12.67
N GLU A 222 -18.95 -13.44 11.90
CA GLU A 222 -19.38 -13.81 10.54
C GLU A 222 -18.18 -14.03 9.63
N TYR A 223 -17.16 -13.18 9.72
CA TYR A 223 -15.92 -13.36 8.96
C TYR A 223 -15.20 -14.66 9.33
N LEU A 224 -15.02 -14.96 10.63
CA LEU A 224 -14.37 -16.20 11.07
C LEU A 224 -15.14 -17.45 10.64
N ILE A 225 -16.47 -17.43 10.75
CA ILE A 225 -17.34 -18.53 10.28
C ILE A 225 -17.23 -18.70 8.76
N SER A 226 -17.17 -17.60 8.00
CA SER A 226 -17.00 -17.66 6.53
C SER A 226 -15.68 -18.30 6.10
N LYS A 227 -14.68 -18.32 7.00
CA LYS A 227 -13.38 -18.98 6.82
C LYS A 227 -13.33 -20.40 7.38
N GLY A 228 -14.45 -20.92 7.90
CA GLY A 228 -14.54 -22.28 8.44
C GLY A 228 -14.08 -22.43 9.89
N TYR A 229 -13.91 -21.32 10.62
CA TYR A 229 -13.55 -21.35 12.04
C TYR A 229 -14.78 -21.28 12.95
N GLU A 230 -14.67 -21.87 14.13
CA GLU A 230 -15.62 -21.65 15.22
C GLU A 230 -15.29 -20.32 15.91
N ALA A 231 -16.31 -19.51 16.18
CA ALA A 231 -16.15 -18.21 16.84
C ALA A 231 -17.31 -17.93 17.80
N ILE A 232 -16.99 -17.64 19.05
CA ILE A 232 -17.95 -17.26 20.10
C ILE A 232 -17.63 -15.86 20.57
N ILE A 233 -18.65 -15.00 20.57
CA ILE A 233 -18.55 -13.65 21.13
C ILE A 233 -18.78 -13.76 22.65
N LEU A 234 -17.84 -13.24 23.42
CA LEU A 234 -17.95 -12.97 24.84
C LEU A 234 -17.98 -11.46 25.04
N LEU A 235 -19.15 -10.94 25.40
CA LEU A 235 -19.28 -9.54 25.79
C LEU A 235 -18.97 -9.47 27.29
N LEU A 236 -17.80 -8.93 27.62
CA LEU A 236 -17.41 -8.61 28.98
C LEU A 236 -17.46 -7.09 29.11
N GLU A 237 -18.47 -6.57 29.79
CA GLU A 237 -18.46 -5.19 30.28
C GLU A 237 -17.32 -5.08 31.32
N ILE A 238 -16.15 -4.63 30.88
CA ILE A 238 -15.05 -4.28 31.78
C ILE A 238 -15.09 -2.76 31.91
N THR A 239 -15.71 -2.28 32.99
CA THR A 239 -15.57 -0.88 33.42
C THR A 239 -14.22 -0.75 34.12
N ASP A 240 -13.25 -0.17 33.44
CA ASP A 240 -11.99 0.18 34.09
C ASP A 240 -12.16 1.52 34.81
N LEU A 241 -12.28 1.45 36.14
CA LEU A 241 -12.45 2.61 37.03
C LEU A 241 -11.20 3.51 37.12
N THR A 242 -10.13 3.21 36.36
CA THR A 242 -8.84 3.92 36.42
C THR A 242 -8.55 4.86 35.24
N LEU A 243 -9.38 4.82 34.19
CA LEU A 243 -9.26 5.72 33.03
C LEU A 243 -10.29 6.84 33.12
N GLU A 244 -9.90 8.09 32.85
CA GLU A 244 -10.80 9.26 32.82
C GLU A 244 -11.82 9.23 31.65
N GLN A 245 -11.94 8.09 30.96
CA GLN A 245 -12.81 7.87 29.80
C GLN A 245 -13.50 6.51 29.90
N ASP A 246 -14.82 6.51 29.69
CA ASP A 246 -15.61 5.27 29.56
C ASP A 246 -15.23 4.56 28.27
N PHE A 247 -14.90 3.26 28.35
CA PHE A 247 -14.71 2.40 27.19
C PHE A 247 -15.38 1.05 27.39
N LEU A 248 -15.80 0.44 26.28
CA LEU A 248 -16.39 -0.88 26.26
C LEU A 248 -15.46 -1.86 25.56
N THR A 249 -15.41 -3.09 26.07
CA THR A 249 -14.58 -4.16 25.52
C THR A 249 -15.40 -5.37 25.13
N GLY A 250 -15.06 -5.99 24.01
CA GLY A 250 -15.60 -7.26 23.57
C GLY A 250 -14.48 -8.25 23.30
N SER A 251 -14.81 -9.53 23.38
CA SER A 251 -13.86 -10.61 23.09
C SER A 251 -14.49 -11.64 22.16
N ILE A 252 -13.71 -12.21 21.25
CA ILE A 252 -14.10 -13.38 20.47
C ILE A 252 -13.11 -14.50 20.73
N ILE A 253 -13.59 -15.64 21.21
CA ILE A 253 -12.80 -16.86 21.29
C ILE A 253 -13.00 -17.63 19.98
N THR A 254 -11.89 -18.09 19.39
CA THR A 254 -11.90 -18.85 18.15
C THR A 254 -10.88 -19.99 18.15
N ASN A 255 -11.16 -21.04 17.38
CA ASN A 255 -10.22 -22.12 17.10
C ASN A 255 -9.23 -21.77 15.96
N ALA A 256 -9.34 -20.58 15.37
CA ALA A 256 -8.40 -20.10 14.37
C ALA A 256 -6.98 -20.00 14.95
N ASN A 257 -6.00 -20.51 14.21
CA ASN A 257 -4.61 -20.30 14.55
C ASN A 257 -4.18 -18.91 14.03
N LEU A 258 -4.23 -17.92 14.91
CA LEU A 258 -3.96 -16.53 14.57
C LEU A 258 -2.48 -16.15 14.67
N ASN A 259 -1.60 -17.09 15.01
CA ASN A 259 -0.16 -16.95 14.85
C ASN A 259 0.38 -17.87 13.74
N PRO A 260 1.10 -17.33 12.75
CA PRO A 260 2.23 -18.05 12.19
C PRO A 260 3.39 -17.94 13.20
N ASP A 261 4.24 -18.95 13.30
CA ASP A 261 5.64 -18.60 13.54
C ASP A 261 6.15 -17.75 12.36
#